data_AF-A0A2V8M1P5-F1
#
_entry.id   AF-A0A2V8M1P5-F1
#
_cell.length_a   1.000
_cell.length_b   1.000
_cell.length_c   1.000
_cell.angle_alpha   90.00
_cell.angle_beta   90.00
_cell.angle_gamma   90.00
#
_symmetry.space_group_name_H-M   'P 1'
#
loop_
_entity.id
_entity.type
_entity.pdbx_description
1 polymer ?
#
loop_
_entity_poly.entity_id
_entity_poly.type
_entity_poly.pdbx_seq_one_letter_code
_entity_poly.pdbx_strand_id
1 'polypeptide(L)'
;KQYRELKAGSTAGEYDFGEMELNRLGYRLLQTKKVAEAIEIFKLNVEVYPQSSNVYDSLGEGYKVHGDKELAIANYKTSLELNPKNTNAIAKLAALTGSEPKEIKIDSKIYESYAGDYELAPGFIITITSEDGKLMAQATGQPKFELFPTSETEFFFKVVEAQVSFVKDEAGKVTQLILNQNGRKMPAKKIR
;
A
#
# COMPACT_ATOMS: atom_id res chain seq x y z
N LYS A 1 -3.16 -20.42 -26.21
CA LYS A 1 -3.06 -21.41 -27.31
C LYS A 1 -1.64 -21.97 -27.44
N GLN A 2 -0.63 -21.11 -27.47
CA GLN A 2 0.78 -21.48 -27.63
C GLN A 2 1.33 -22.45 -26.55
N TYR A 3 0.97 -22.32 -25.26
CA TYR A 3 1.38 -23.29 -24.23
C TYR A 3 0.87 -24.71 -24.51
N ARG A 4 -0.41 -24.88 -24.83
CA ARG A 4 -1.01 -26.20 -25.07
C ARG A 4 -0.43 -26.87 -26.31
N GLU A 5 -0.10 -26.07 -27.33
CA GLU A 5 0.58 -26.52 -28.55
C GLU A 5 2.04 -26.92 -28.26
N LEU A 6 2.79 -26.10 -27.49
CA LEU A 6 4.16 -26.42 -27.07
C LEU A 6 4.21 -27.69 -26.22
N LYS A 7 3.33 -27.84 -25.22
CA LYS A 7 3.25 -29.03 -24.38
C LYS A 7 2.82 -30.28 -25.15
N ALA A 8 1.92 -30.15 -26.12
CA ALA A 8 1.46 -31.27 -26.93
C ALA A 8 2.47 -31.69 -28.02
N GLY A 9 3.28 -30.75 -28.52
CA GLY A 9 4.28 -30.98 -29.56
C GLY A 9 5.70 -31.27 -29.05
N SER A 10 6.01 -30.95 -27.79
CA SER A 10 7.31 -31.19 -27.18
C SER A 10 7.52 -32.66 -26.84
N THR A 11 8.72 -33.17 -27.08
CA THR A 11 9.12 -34.46 -26.52
C THR A 11 9.22 -34.37 -24.99
N ALA A 12 8.93 -35.47 -24.28
CA ALA A 12 9.02 -35.49 -22.83
C ALA A 12 10.45 -35.11 -22.37
N GLY A 13 10.60 -33.93 -21.75
CA GLY A 13 11.86 -33.41 -21.23
C GLY A 13 12.44 -32.18 -21.97
N GLU A 14 11.83 -31.73 -23.07
CA GLU A 14 12.33 -30.57 -23.83
C GLU A 14 12.07 -29.22 -23.14
N TYR A 15 10.95 -29.11 -22.42
CA TYR A 15 10.58 -27.93 -21.65
C TYR A 15 10.09 -28.35 -20.25
N ASP A 16 10.67 -27.73 -19.22
CA ASP A 16 10.22 -27.91 -17.84
C ASP A 16 9.14 -26.89 -17.51
N PHE A 17 7.89 -27.37 -17.43
CA PHE A 17 6.73 -26.58 -17.00
C PHE A 17 6.41 -26.80 -15.51
N GLY A 18 7.39 -27.28 -14.73
CA GLY A 18 7.32 -27.41 -13.29
C GLY A 18 6.95 -26.08 -12.62
N GLU A 19 6.15 -26.14 -11.55
CA GLU A 19 5.72 -24.95 -10.80
C GLU A 19 6.90 -24.04 -10.45
N MET A 20 7.99 -24.63 -9.99
CA MET A 20 9.21 -23.93 -9.60
C MET A 20 9.92 -23.26 -10.78
N GLU A 21 9.95 -23.90 -11.95
CA GLU A 21 10.65 -23.35 -13.11
C GLU A 21 9.85 -22.23 -13.77
N LEU A 22 8.53 -22.40 -13.90
CA LEU A 22 7.63 -21.31 -14.29
C LEU A 22 7.75 -20.12 -13.34
N ASN A 23 7.83 -20.38 -12.04
CA ASN A 23 7.99 -19.31 -11.05
C ASN A 23 9.33 -18.57 -11.24
N ARG A 24 10.44 -19.30 -11.35
CA ARG A 24 11.77 -18.72 -11.59
C ARG A 24 11.82 -17.90 -12.87
N LEU A 25 11.20 -18.38 -13.94
CA LEU A 25 11.12 -17.66 -15.22
C LEU A 25 10.34 -16.35 -15.06
N GLY A 26 9.17 -16.37 -14.40
CA GLY A 26 8.38 -15.18 -14.12
C GLY A 26 9.18 -14.14 -13.32
N TYR A 27 9.88 -14.56 -12.26
CA TYR A 27 10.72 -13.66 -11.47
C TYR A 27 11.93 -13.12 -12.25
N ARG A 28 12.55 -13.92 -13.12
CA ARG A 28 13.62 -13.44 -14.02
C ARG A 28 13.10 -12.36 -14.96
N LEU A 29 11.90 -12.54 -15.52
CA LEU A 29 11.27 -11.55 -16.38
C LEU A 29 10.99 -10.24 -15.63
N LEU A 30 10.47 -10.31 -14.41
CA LEU A 30 10.31 -9.13 -13.53
C LEU A 30 11.63 -8.40 -13.30
N GLN A 31 12.72 -9.12 -13.00
CA GLN A 31 14.05 -8.52 -12.81
C GLN A 31 14.55 -7.82 -14.07
N THR A 32 14.22 -8.35 -15.25
CA THR A 32 14.55 -7.73 -16.55
C THR A 32 13.52 -6.68 -17.01
N LYS A 33 12.59 -6.26 -16.13
CA LYS A 33 11.53 -5.28 -16.39
C LYS A 33 10.53 -5.68 -17.48
N LYS A 34 10.48 -6.97 -17.84
CA LYS A 34 9.51 -7.56 -18.77
C LYS A 34 8.25 -7.97 -18.02
N VAL A 35 7.55 -6.96 -17.50
CA VAL A 35 6.46 -7.16 -16.53
C VAL A 35 5.26 -7.87 -17.14
N ALA A 36 4.86 -7.50 -18.36
CA ALA A 36 3.74 -8.13 -19.05
C ALA A 36 4.00 -9.61 -19.32
N GLU A 37 5.22 -9.95 -19.77
CA GLU A 37 5.61 -11.33 -20.03
C GLU A 37 5.69 -12.15 -18.74
N ALA A 38 6.18 -11.55 -17.64
CA ALA A 38 6.19 -12.22 -16.34
C ALA A 38 4.77 -12.60 -15.89
N ILE A 39 3.79 -11.69 -16.08
CA ILE A 39 2.39 -11.94 -15.75
C ILE A 39 1.85 -13.12 -16.57
N GLU A 40 2.15 -13.22 -17.87
CA GLU A 40 1.71 -14.35 -18.68
C GLU A 40 2.32 -15.68 -18.22
N ILE A 41 3.58 -15.68 -17.77
CA ILE A 41 4.20 -16.87 -17.17
C ILE A 41 3.55 -17.25 -15.83
N PHE A 42 3.24 -16.27 -14.98
CA PHE A 42 2.55 -16.55 -13.71
C PHE A 42 1.11 -17.02 -13.92
N LYS A 43 0.36 -16.45 -14.89
CA LYS A 43 -0.96 -16.94 -15.29
C LYS A 43 -0.91 -18.37 -15.77
N LEU A 44 0.10 -18.72 -16.58
CA LEU A 44 0.34 -20.09 -16.99
C LEU A 44 0.59 -20.99 -15.76
N ASN A 45 1.39 -20.55 -14.81
CA ASN A 45 1.65 -21.31 -13.58
C ASN A 45 0.36 -21.59 -12.78
N VAL A 46 -0.54 -20.59 -12.69
CA VAL A 46 -1.88 -20.76 -12.11
C VAL A 46 -2.74 -21.75 -12.89
N GLU A 47 -2.73 -21.72 -14.22
CA GLU A 47 -3.48 -22.69 -15.05
C GLU A 47 -3.01 -24.14 -14.79
N VAL A 48 -1.70 -24.34 -14.56
CA VAL A 48 -1.11 -25.68 -14.38
C VAL A 48 -1.21 -26.17 -12.93
N TYR A 49 -1.06 -25.27 -11.96
CA TYR A 49 -1.02 -25.60 -10.53
C TYR A 49 -2.06 -24.82 -9.71
N PRO A 50 -3.37 -24.90 -10.03
CA PRO A 50 -4.40 -24.04 -9.46
C PRO A 50 -4.66 -24.23 -7.95
N GLN A 51 -4.04 -25.25 -7.33
CA GLN A 51 -4.16 -25.54 -5.89
C GLN A 51 -2.91 -25.11 -5.09
N SER A 52 -1.86 -24.59 -5.74
CA SER A 52 -0.70 -24.07 -5.03
C SER A 52 -0.92 -22.62 -4.62
N SER A 53 -0.81 -22.31 -3.32
CA SER A 53 -0.88 -20.91 -2.87
C SER A 53 0.22 -20.02 -3.48
N ASN A 54 1.41 -20.60 -3.73
CA ASN A 54 2.58 -19.89 -4.23
C ASN A 54 2.37 -19.31 -5.64
N VAL A 55 1.58 -19.95 -6.50
CA VAL A 55 1.34 -19.44 -7.86
C VAL A 55 0.45 -18.19 -7.86
N TYR A 56 -0.51 -18.10 -6.95
CA TYR A 56 -1.34 -16.90 -6.79
C TYR A 56 -0.56 -15.77 -6.10
N ASP A 57 0.30 -16.09 -5.13
CA ASP A 57 1.20 -15.11 -4.52
C ASP A 57 2.10 -14.44 -5.59
N SER A 58 2.73 -15.27 -6.43
CA SER A 58 3.62 -14.82 -7.50
C SER A 58 2.89 -14.01 -8.59
N LEU A 59 1.68 -14.44 -8.99
CA LEU A 59 0.84 -13.68 -9.92
C LEU A 59 0.39 -12.33 -9.32
N GLY A 60 0.05 -12.32 -8.03
CA GLY A 60 -0.28 -11.09 -7.30
C GLY A 60 0.90 -10.10 -7.27
N GLU A 61 2.13 -10.61 -7.17
CA GLU A 61 3.33 -9.78 -7.26
C GLU A 61 3.55 -9.20 -8.66
N GLY A 62 3.34 -10.01 -9.71
CA GLY A 62 3.36 -9.54 -11.10
C GLY A 62 2.40 -8.36 -11.33
N TYR A 63 1.13 -8.52 -10.95
CA TYR A 63 0.13 -7.45 -11.08
C TYR A 63 0.49 -6.21 -10.26
N LYS A 64 1.01 -6.39 -9.04
CA LYS A 64 1.47 -5.26 -8.21
C LYS A 64 2.59 -4.47 -8.88
N VAL A 65 3.55 -5.14 -9.51
CA VAL A 65 4.65 -4.48 -10.24
C VAL A 65 4.13 -3.76 -11.50
N HIS A 66 3.09 -4.30 -12.14
CA HIS A 66 2.47 -3.66 -13.29
C HIS A 66 1.66 -2.40 -12.93
N GLY A 67 1.09 -2.36 -11.72
CA GLY A 67 0.21 -1.29 -11.25
C GLY A 67 -1.26 -1.71 -11.10
N ASP A 68 -1.59 -2.95 -11.45
CA ASP A 68 -2.96 -3.49 -11.36
C ASP A 68 -3.30 -3.92 -9.93
N LYS A 69 -3.52 -2.93 -9.07
CA LYS A 69 -3.72 -3.10 -7.62
C LYS A 69 -4.88 -4.07 -7.30
N GLU A 70 -6.00 -3.95 -8.00
CA GLU A 70 -7.18 -4.79 -7.78
C GLU A 70 -6.90 -6.26 -8.09
N LEU A 71 -6.20 -6.53 -9.20
CA LEU A 71 -5.81 -7.89 -9.59
C LEU A 71 -4.76 -8.46 -8.64
N ALA A 72 -3.83 -7.63 -8.15
CA ALA A 72 -2.88 -8.04 -7.12
C ALA A 72 -3.60 -8.47 -5.84
N ILE A 73 -4.52 -7.66 -5.33
CA ILE A 73 -5.32 -7.95 -4.13
C ILE A 73 -6.12 -9.24 -4.31
N ALA A 74 -6.78 -9.44 -5.45
CA ALA A 74 -7.56 -10.64 -5.71
C ALA A 74 -6.69 -11.91 -5.61
N ASN A 75 -5.49 -11.90 -6.21
CA ASN A 75 -4.60 -13.05 -6.21
C ASN A 75 -3.99 -13.34 -4.83
N TYR A 76 -3.57 -12.31 -4.09
CA TYR A 76 -3.10 -12.54 -2.72
C TYR A 76 -4.20 -13.10 -1.81
N LYS A 77 -5.48 -12.69 -2.00
CA LYS A 77 -6.61 -13.28 -1.27
C LYS A 77 -6.76 -14.77 -1.58
N THR A 78 -6.74 -15.15 -2.86
CA THR A 78 -6.77 -16.56 -3.25
C THR A 78 -5.58 -17.35 -2.71
N SER A 79 -4.38 -16.76 -2.67
CA SER A 79 -3.23 -17.40 -2.00
C SER A 79 -3.50 -17.67 -0.52
N LEU A 80 -4.20 -16.78 0.20
CA LEU A 80 -4.53 -16.96 1.62
C LEU A 80 -5.68 -17.94 1.85
N GLU A 81 -6.62 -18.03 0.91
CA GLU A 81 -7.67 -19.06 0.94
C GLU A 81 -7.04 -20.47 0.86
N LEU A 82 -6.02 -20.64 0.01
CA LEU A 82 -5.30 -21.92 -0.14
C LEU A 82 -4.29 -22.18 0.98
N ASN A 83 -3.64 -21.12 1.48
CA ASN A 83 -2.69 -21.21 2.59
C ASN A 83 -2.82 -19.98 3.52
N PRO A 84 -3.62 -20.08 4.59
CA PRO A 84 -3.82 -19.00 5.54
C PRO A 84 -2.56 -18.52 6.26
N LYS A 85 -1.46 -19.29 6.18
CA LYS A 85 -0.16 -18.95 6.80
C LYS A 85 0.83 -18.32 5.82
N ASN A 86 0.43 -17.98 4.58
CA ASN A 86 1.31 -17.27 3.66
C ASN A 86 1.57 -15.83 4.17
N THR A 87 2.67 -15.65 4.89
CA THR A 87 3.07 -14.37 5.49
C THR A 87 3.38 -13.29 4.45
N ASN A 88 3.86 -13.68 3.25
CA ASN A 88 4.08 -12.73 2.17
C ASN A 88 2.75 -12.15 1.68
N ALA A 89 1.77 -13.00 1.34
CA ALA A 89 0.45 -12.56 0.91
C ALA A 89 -0.27 -11.70 1.98
N ILE A 90 -0.14 -12.04 3.27
CA ILE A 90 -0.66 -11.20 4.38
C ILE A 90 -0.02 -9.81 4.34
N ALA A 91 1.32 -9.73 4.27
CA ALA A 91 2.04 -8.46 4.26
C ALA A 91 1.73 -7.62 3.02
N LYS A 92 1.64 -8.25 1.83
CA LYS A 92 1.29 -7.56 0.59
C LYS A 92 -0.15 -7.05 0.62
N LEU A 93 -1.10 -7.84 1.13
CA LEU A 93 -2.48 -7.38 1.32
C LEU A 93 -2.54 -6.24 2.32
N ALA A 94 -1.90 -6.33 3.48
CA ALA A 94 -1.87 -5.21 4.42
C ALA A 94 -1.31 -3.93 3.80
N ALA A 95 -0.30 -4.02 2.91
CA ALA A 95 0.24 -2.88 2.19
C ALA A 95 -0.70 -2.35 1.08
N LEU A 96 -1.41 -3.24 0.36
CA LEU A 96 -2.28 -2.87 -0.76
C LEU A 96 -3.71 -2.49 -0.33
N THR A 97 -4.20 -3.08 0.75
CA THR A 97 -5.54 -2.92 1.31
C THR A 97 -5.53 -2.19 2.65
N GLY A 98 -4.37 -1.76 3.14
CA GLY A 98 -4.30 -0.70 4.15
C GLY A 98 -5.16 0.41 3.61
N SER A 99 -6.36 0.56 4.16
CA SER A 99 -7.48 1.16 3.46
C SER A 99 -7.07 2.53 2.96
N GLU A 100 -7.24 2.79 1.67
CA GLU A 100 -7.17 4.17 1.20
C GLU A 100 -8.06 4.99 2.13
N PRO A 101 -7.47 5.98 2.81
CA PRO A 101 -8.20 6.75 3.79
C PRO A 101 -9.39 7.41 3.08
N LYS A 102 -10.59 7.13 3.57
CA LYS A 102 -11.83 7.72 3.03
C LYS A 102 -12.17 8.95 3.84
N GLU A 103 -12.36 10.05 3.13
CA GLU A 103 -12.85 11.28 3.73
C GLU A 103 -14.23 11.07 4.34
N ILE A 104 -14.39 11.49 5.59
CA ILE A 104 -15.68 11.57 6.28
C ILE A 104 -16.06 13.03 6.52
N LYS A 105 -17.31 13.30 6.89
CA LYS A 105 -17.70 14.64 7.35
C LYS A 105 -17.64 14.70 8.87
N ILE A 106 -16.91 15.67 9.41
CA ILE A 106 -16.87 16.00 10.84
C ILE A 106 -17.13 17.49 11.05
N ASP A 107 -17.44 17.90 12.29
CA ASP A 107 -17.67 19.31 12.61
C ASP A 107 -16.34 20.09 12.49
N SER A 108 -16.26 21.01 11.53
CA SER A 108 -15.06 21.81 11.30
C SER A 108 -14.67 22.71 12.47
N LYS A 109 -15.57 22.93 13.45
CA LYS A 109 -15.23 23.69 14.68
C LYS A 109 -14.11 23.06 15.48
N ILE A 110 -13.89 21.74 15.35
CA ILE A 110 -12.80 21.08 16.07
C ILE A 110 -11.42 21.45 15.53
N TYR A 111 -11.31 21.97 14.30
CA TYR A 111 -10.04 22.23 13.61
C TYR A 111 -9.19 23.29 14.30
N GLU A 112 -9.82 24.28 14.95
CA GLU A 112 -9.09 25.28 15.74
C GLU A 112 -8.29 24.65 16.89
N SER A 113 -8.77 23.54 17.46
CA SER A 113 -8.03 22.82 18.51
C SER A 113 -6.75 22.14 18.01
N TYR A 114 -6.71 21.82 16.71
CA TYR A 114 -5.57 21.20 16.04
C TYR A 114 -4.57 22.22 15.49
N ALA A 115 -4.95 23.49 15.34
CA ALA A 115 -4.05 24.52 14.84
C ALA A 115 -2.86 24.73 15.78
N GLY A 116 -1.67 24.92 15.22
CA GLY A 116 -0.43 25.12 15.97
C GLY A 116 0.83 24.66 15.21
N ASP A 117 1.98 24.84 15.85
CA ASP A 117 3.27 24.40 15.32
C ASP A 117 3.69 23.09 15.98
N TYR A 118 4.08 22.11 15.16
CA TYR A 118 4.48 20.78 15.60
C TYR A 118 5.93 20.50 15.16
N GLU A 119 6.83 20.32 16.12
CA GLU A 119 8.25 20.07 15.84
C GLU A 119 8.49 18.56 15.68
N LEU A 120 8.82 18.13 14.46
CA LEU A 120 9.11 16.74 14.11
C LEU A 120 10.58 16.37 14.32
N ALA A 121 11.47 17.35 14.07
CA ALA A 121 12.91 17.29 14.30
C ALA A 121 13.44 18.72 14.52
N PRO A 122 14.64 18.92 15.08
CA PRO A 122 15.18 20.26 15.35
C PRO A 122 15.12 21.17 14.12
N GLY A 123 14.30 22.23 14.18
CA GLY A 123 14.11 23.19 13.09
C GLY A 123 13.25 22.71 11.92
N PHE A 124 12.69 21.50 11.98
CA PHE A 124 11.71 21.00 11.00
C PHE A 124 10.32 20.97 11.64
N ILE A 125 9.51 21.95 11.25
CA ILE A 125 8.18 22.21 11.81
C ILE A 125 7.11 21.86 10.79
N ILE A 126 6.02 21.25 11.26
CA ILE A 126 4.75 21.10 10.56
C ILE A 126 3.78 22.10 11.21
N THR A 127 3.40 23.13 10.46
CA THR A 127 2.40 24.10 10.89
C THR A 127 1.02 23.64 10.43
N ILE A 128 0.08 23.55 11.37
CA ILE A 128 -1.33 23.22 11.13
C ILE A 128 -2.16 24.48 11.27
N THR A 129 -3.00 24.78 10.28
CA THR A 129 -3.90 25.95 10.27
C THR A 129 -5.34 25.53 9.98
N SER A 130 -6.29 26.21 10.61
CA SER A 130 -7.72 26.12 10.27
C SER A 130 -8.07 27.31 9.37
N GLU A 131 -8.46 27.04 8.12
CA GLU A 131 -8.72 28.05 7.09
C GLU A 131 -10.02 27.70 6.38
N ASP A 132 -11.03 28.59 6.38
CA ASP A 132 -12.29 28.42 5.64
C ASP A 132 -13.00 27.06 5.86
N GLY A 133 -12.99 26.56 7.10
CA GLY A 133 -13.58 25.28 7.46
C GLY A 133 -12.77 24.05 7.02
N LYS A 134 -11.51 24.25 6.64
CA LYS A 134 -10.55 23.20 6.25
C LYS A 134 -9.38 23.17 7.21
N LEU A 135 -8.76 22.01 7.33
CA LEU A 135 -7.52 21.85 8.05
C LEU A 135 -6.37 21.79 7.04
N MET A 136 -5.37 22.64 7.20
CA MET A 136 -4.23 22.73 6.29
C MET A 136 -2.95 22.38 7.03
N ALA A 137 -2.01 21.76 6.34
CA ALA A 137 -0.69 21.42 6.86
C ALA A 137 0.41 21.95 5.93
N GLN A 138 1.43 22.55 6.53
CA GLN A 138 2.62 23.02 5.83
C GLN A 138 3.88 22.58 6.59
N ALA A 139 4.69 21.74 5.96
CA ALA A 139 6.02 21.42 6.47
C ALA A 139 7.04 22.49 6.04
N THR A 140 8.09 22.66 6.84
CA THR A 140 9.18 23.62 6.57
C THR A 140 9.77 23.39 5.17
N GLY A 141 9.75 24.42 4.32
CA GLY A 141 10.25 24.35 2.94
C GLY A 141 9.34 23.63 1.94
N GLN A 142 8.12 23.23 2.34
CA GLN A 142 7.17 22.56 1.46
C GLN A 142 5.91 23.43 1.19
N PRO A 143 5.18 23.15 0.10
CA PRO A 143 3.87 23.72 -0.12
C PRO A 143 2.89 23.35 0.99
N LYS A 144 1.84 24.15 1.13
CA LYS A 144 0.71 23.88 2.03
C LYS A 144 -0.29 22.96 1.34
N PHE A 145 -0.81 21.97 2.05
CA PHE A 145 -1.80 21.02 1.55
C PHE A 145 -2.97 20.85 2.53
N GLU A 146 -4.14 20.51 1.98
CA GLU A 146 -5.33 20.20 2.77
C GLU A 146 -5.23 18.80 3.41
N LEU A 147 -5.65 18.71 4.67
CA LEU A 147 -5.83 17.49 5.44
C LEU A 147 -7.31 17.10 5.41
N PHE A 148 -7.60 15.89 4.93
CA PHE A 148 -8.95 15.35 4.85
C PHE A 148 -9.19 14.39 6.01
N PRO A 149 -10.31 14.49 6.75
CA PRO A 149 -10.54 13.67 7.93
C PRO A 149 -10.95 12.24 7.57
N THR A 150 -10.40 11.25 8.28
CA THR A 150 -10.89 9.86 8.32
C THR A 150 -11.56 9.51 9.65
N SER A 151 -11.27 10.29 10.69
CA SER A 151 -11.93 10.29 12.00
C SER A 151 -11.85 11.69 12.61
N GLU A 152 -12.26 11.87 13.86
CA GLU A 152 -12.08 13.17 14.55
C GLU A 152 -10.61 13.55 14.74
N THR A 153 -9.70 12.58 14.84
CA THR A 153 -8.28 12.81 15.14
C THR A 153 -7.33 12.28 14.06
N GLU A 154 -7.84 11.59 13.04
CA GLU A 154 -7.04 11.06 11.94
C GLU A 154 -7.39 11.75 10.63
N PHE A 155 -6.36 12.11 9.89
CA PHE A 155 -6.43 12.86 8.66
C PHE A 155 -5.45 12.30 7.63
N PHE A 156 -5.69 12.55 6.35
CA PHE A 156 -4.81 12.12 5.27
C PHE A 156 -4.64 13.20 4.21
N PHE A 157 -3.58 13.06 3.41
CA PHE A 157 -3.36 13.88 2.23
C PHE A 157 -3.87 13.17 0.98
N LYS A 158 -4.52 13.90 0.06
CA LYS A 158 -4.88 13.38 -1.28
C LYS A 158 -3.74 13.44 -2.30
N VAL A 159 -2.70 14.22 -2.00
CA VAL A 159 -1.58 14.50 -2.92
C VAL A 159 -0.35 13.65 -2.65
N VAL A 160 -0.25 13.04 -1.47
CA VAL A 160 0.87 12.19 -1.04
C VAL A 160 0.34 11.06 -0.16
N GLU A 161 0.97 9.89 -0.19
CA GLU A 161 0.63 8.76 0.67
C GLU A 161 1.13 8.97 2.11
N ALA A 162 0.48 9.90 2.82
CA ALA A 162 0.77 10.18 4.21
C ALA A 162 -0.52 10.45 5.00
N GLN A 163 -0.46 10.17 6.31
CA GLN A 163 -1.54 10.40 7.25
C GLN A 163 -1.01 11.16 8.48
N VAL A 164 -1.91 11.88 9.13
CA VAL A 164 -1.68 12.67 10.33
C VAL A 164 -2.64 12.19 11.40
N SER A 165 -2.13 11.90 12.60
CA SER A 165 -2.95 11.59 13.77
C SER A 165 -2.68 12.59 14.89
N PHE A 166 -3.72 13.23 15.43
CA PHE A 166 -3.60 14.13 16.57
C PHE A 166 -3.76 13.37 17.89
N VAL A 167 -2.82 13.59 18.82
CA VAL A 167 -2.84 13.00 20.16
C VAL A 167 -3.34 14.05 21.14
N LYS A 168 -4.37 13.69 21.92
CA LYS A 168 -4.93 14.50 23.00
C LYS A 168 -4.47 13.95 24.35
N ASP A 169 -4.28 14.83 25.34
CA ASP A 169 -4.08 14.44 26.73
C ASP A 169 -5.41 14.09 27.43
N GLU A 170 -5.34 13.76 28.73
CA GLU A 170 -6.53 13.42 29.55
C GLU A 170 -7.55 14.57 29.65
N ALA A 171 -7.11 15.82 29.45
CA ALA A 171 -7.97 17.00 29.43
C ALA A 171 -8.54 17.30 28.03
N GLY A 172 -8.25 16.46 27.03
CA GLY A 172 -8.68 16.63 25.64
C GLY A 172 -7.85 17.65 24.84
N LYS A 173 -6.76 18.19 25.41
CA LYS A 173 -5.89 19.15 24.73
C LYS A 173 -4.93 18.42 23.80
N VAL A 174 -4.79 18.94 22.58
CA VAL A 174 -3.88 18.37 21.58
C VAL A 174 -2.43 18.67 21.98
N THR A 175 -1.64 17.63 22.16
CA THR A 175 -0.24 17.72 22.63
C THR A 175 0.76 17.29 21.57
N GLN A 176 0.36 16.44 20.63
CA GLN A 176 1.24 15.91 19.57
C GLN A 176 0.47 15.68 18.27
N LEU A 177 1.24 15.62 17.19
CA LEU A 177 0.86 15.11 15.88
C LEU A 177 1.74 13.89 15.58
N ILE A 178 1.21 12.85 14.98
CA ILE A 178 1.98 11.72 14.46
C ILE A 178 1.86 11.72 12.94
N LEU A 179 3.00 11.90 12.26
CA LEU A 179 3.08 11.75 10.80
C LEU A 179 3.34 10.28 10.46
N ASN A 180 2.40 9.64 9.78
CA ASN A 180 2.53 8.30 9.24
C ASN A 180 2.85 8.41 7.75
N GLN A 181 4.07 8.09 7.35
CA GLN A 181 4.50 8.15 5.95
C GLN A 181 5.42 6.97 5.63
N ASN A 182 5.18 6.27 4.52
CA ASN A 182 5.94 5.09 4.11
C ASN A 182 6.05 4.02 5.22
N GLY A 183 4.98 3.83 5.98
CA GLY A 183 4.92 2.88 7.11
C GLY A 183 5.70 3.32 8.36
N ARG A 184 6.35 4.49 8.36
CA ARG A 184 7.03 5.05 9.53
C ARG A 184 6.09 6.00 10.27
N LYS A 185 6.03 5.85 11.59
CA LYS A 185 5.34 6.77 12.49
C LYS A 185 6.36 7.74 13.09
N MET A 186 6.17 9.03 12.88
CA MET A 186 7.08 10.07 13.32
C MET A 186 6.32 11.07 14.21
N PRO A 187 6.51 11.04 15.53
CA PRO A 187 5.83 11.95 16.44
C PRO A 187 6.42 13.37 16.34
N ALA A 188 5.56 14.37 16.34
CA ALA A 188 5.87 15.79 16.37
C ALA A 188 5.21 16.42 17.61
N LYS A 189 6.01 17.06 18.47
CA LYS A 189 5.49 17.70 19.68
C LYS A 189 4.86 19.05 19.33
N LYS A 190 3.67 19.34 19.86
CA LYS A 190 3.08 20.68 19.74
C LYS A 190 3.92 21.67 20.57
N ILE A 191 4.42 22.71 19.93
CA ILE A 191 5.27 23.74 20.54
C ILE A 191 4.59 25.11 20.63
N ARG A 192 3.56 25.35 19.83
CA ARG A 192 2.73 26.57 19.85
C ARG A 192 1.29 26.22 19.55
#